data_AF-A0ABD5WVI3-F1
#
_entry.id   AF-A0ABD5WVI3-F1
#
_cell.length_a   1.000
_cell.length_b   1.000
_cell.length_c   1.000
_cell.angle_alpha   90.00
_cell.angle_beta   90.00
_cell.angle_gamma   90.00
#
_symmetry.space_group_name_H-M   'P 1'
#
loop_
_entity.id
_entity.type
_entity.pdbx_description
1 polymer ?
#
loop_
_entity_poly.entity_id
_entity_poly.type
_entity_poly.pdbx_seq_one_letter_code
_entity_poly.pdbx_strand_id
1 'polypeptide(L)'
;MVGSRTRTALVGLAVSLAVSVAAWYYFDTLLVFLFLPFVPVLFRGLTGGEDRQPAKTCPTCGFETRARDVNYCPRDGAQLVVE
;
A
#
# COMPACT_ATOMS: atom_id res chain seq x y z
N MET A 1 -0.11 13.28 29.60
CA MET A 1 -0.75 13.03 28.29
C MET A 1 -0.29 11.67 27.74
N VAL A 2 -0.76 10.55 28.31
CA VAL A 2 -0.53 9.20 27.75
C VAL A 2 -1.71 8.91 26.81
N GLY A 3 -1.82 9.73 25.77
CA GLY A 3 -2.95 9.77 24.86
C GLY A 3 -2.67 8.88 23.66
N SER A 4 -3.49 7.85 23.47
CA SER A 4 -3.69 7.01 22.27
C SER A 4 -2.47 6.36 21.57
N ARG A 5 -1.38 7.10 21.36
CA ARG A 5 -0.13 6.70 20.69
C ARG A 5 0.60 5.56 21.40
N THR A 6 0.60 5.54 22.73
CA THR A 6 1.20 4.44 23.50
C THR A 6 0.40 3.14 23.40
N ARG A 7 -0.94 3.23 23.24
CA ARG A 7 -1.78 2.04 23.08
C ARG A 7 -1.56 1.39 21.71
N THR A 8 -1.49 2.18 20.64
CA THR A 8 -1.20 1.62 19.30
C THR A 8 0.20 1.02 19.23
N ALA A 9 1.20 1.64 19.86
CA ALA A 9 2.55 1.07 19.96
C ALA A 9 2.58 -0.26 20.72
N LEU A 10 1.87 -0.35 21.86
CA LEU A 10 1.75 -1.59 22.64
C LEU A 10 1.02 -2.70 21.87
N VAL A 11 -0.07 -2.36 21.17
CA VAL A 11 -0.81 -3.32 20.34
C VAL A 11 0.08 -3.83 19.20
N GLY A 12 0.79 -2.93 18.51
CA GLY A 12 1.73 -3.32 17.46
C GLY A 12 2.83 -4.26 17.97
N LEU A 13 3.41 -3.95 19.14
CA LEU A 13 4.44 -4.78 19.77
C LEU A 13 3.88 -6.15 20.18
N ALA A 14 2.70 -6.19 20.81
CA ALA A 14 2.06 -7.45 21.20
C ALA A 14 1.73 -8.34 20.00
N VAL A 15 1.25 -7.75 18.90
CA VAL A 15 0.97 -8.47 17.65
C VAL A 15 2.26 -9.00 17.03
N SER A 16 3.31 -8.18 16.94
CA SER A 16 4.61 -8.63 16.39
C SER A 16 5.18 -9.79 17.20
N LEU A 17 5.08 -9.72 18.53
CA LEU A 17 5.61 -10.74 19.43
C LEU A 17 4.80 -12.04 19.32
N ALA A 18 3.47 -11.95 19.23
CA ALA A 18 2.60 -13.11 19.01
C ALA A 18 2.89 -13.80 17.66
N VAL A 19 3.10 -13.03 16.59
CA VAL A 19 3.45 -13.58 15.26
C VAL A 19 4.81 -14.28 15.29
N SER A 20 5.81 -13.71 15.97
CA SER A 20 7.13 -14.35 16.11
C SER A 20 7.06 -15.67 16.87
N VAL A 21 6.28 -15.74 17.96
CA VAL A 21 6.09 -16.98 18.73
C VAL A 21 5.32 -18.02 17.93
N ALA A 22 4.26 -17.60 17.24
CA ALA A 22 3.50 -18.48 16.35
C ALA A 22 4.39 -19.02 15.24
N ALA A 23 5.20 -18.18 14.59
CA ALA A 23 6.15 -18.60 13.57
C ALA A 23 7.16 -19.63 14.14
N TRP A 24 7.72 -19.39 15.32
CA TRP A 24 8.64 -20.34 15.95
C TRP A 24 8.00 -21.70 16.24
N TYR A 25 6.75 -21.72 16.71
CA TYR A 25 6.02 -22.95 17.00
C TYR A 25 5.59 -23.71 15.74
N TYR A 26 5.28 -22.98 14.67
CA TYR A 26 4.73 -23.53 13.43
C TYR A 26 5.76 -23.77 12.33
N PHE A 27 6.99 -23.27 12.42
CA PHE A 27 8.04 -23.50 11.41
C PHE A 27 8.62 -24.93 11.49
N ASP A 28 7.74 -25.92 11.43
CA ASP A 28 7.96 -27.10 10.60
C ASP A 28 7.80 -26.66 9.12
N THR A 29 8.74 -27.01 8.25
CA THR A 29 9.00 -26.45 6.90
C THR A 29 7.76 -26.25 5.99
N LEU A 30 6.67 -26.98 6.22
CA LEU A 30 5.42 -26.90 5.46
C LEU A 30 4.68 -25.56 5.59
N LEU A 31 4.65 -24.96 6.78
CA LEU A 31 3.86 -23.74 7.00
C LEU A 31 4.53 -22.51 6.39
N VAL A 32 5.85 -22.54 6.25
CA VAL A 32 6.61 -21.56 5.47
C VAL A 32 6.10 -21.47 4.04
N PHE A 33 5.95 -22.63 3.39
CA PHE A 33 5.51 -22.71 2.00
C PHE A 33 4.05 -22.31 1.83
N LEU A 34 3.19 -22.64 2.80
CA LEU A 34 1.78 -22.25 2.80
C LEU A 34 1.59 -20.74 2.99
N PHE A 35 2.39 -20.11 3.85
CA PHE A 35 2.27 -18.68 4.16
C PHE A 35 3.09 -17.75 3.25
N LEU A 36 4.14 -18.24 2.57
CA LEU A 36 4.93 -17.50 1.58
C LEU A 36 4.09 -16.70 0.56
N PRO A 37 3.03 -17.25 -0.06
CA PRO A 37 2.20 -16.49 -1.01
C PRO A 37 1.38 -15.36 -0.35
N PHE A 38 1.16 -15.41 0.96
CA PHE A 38 0.36 -14.43 1.70
C PHE A 38 1.19 -13.30 2.32
N VAL A 39 2.52 -13.46 2.41
CA VAL A 39 3.48 -12.40 2.78
C VAL A 39 3.19 -11.06 2.09
N PRO A 40 3.06 -10.96 0.75
CA PRO A 40 2.81 -9.67 0.10
C PRO A 40 1.48 -8.99 0.50
N VAL A 41 0.49 -9.75 0.98
CA VAL A 41 -0.79 -9.20 1.45
C VAL A 41 -0.65 -8.62 2.87
N LEU A 42 0.09 -9.31 3.74
CA LEU A 42 0.35 -8.87 5.12
C LEU A 42 1.22 -7.60 5.16
N PHE A 43 2.17 -7.46 4.24
CA PHE A 43 3.05 -6.29 4.16
C PHE A 43 2.43 -5.09 3.42
N ARG A 44 1.33 -5.28 2.67
CA ARG A 44 0.69 -4.21 1.89
C ARG A 44 0.20 -3.03 2.75
N GLY A 45 -0.12 -3.27 4.02
CA GLY A 45 -0.53 -2.23 4.97
C GLY A 45 0.63 -1.46 5.62
N LEU A 46 1.83 -2.05 5.67
CA LEU A 46 3.04 -1.43 6.23
C LEU A 46 3.81 -0.64 5.17
N THR A 47 3.86 -1.16 3.94
CA THR A 47 4.29 -0.41 2.76
C THR A 47 3.10 0.38 2.19
N GLY A 48 2.45 1.17 3.05
CA GLY A 48 1.43 2.14 2.66
C GLY A 48 2.01 3.31 1.84
N GLY A 49 2.96 3.03 0.95
CA GLY A 49 3.34 3.92 -0.13
C GLY A 49 2.22 3.86 -1.14
N GLU A 50 1.22 4.70 -0.90
CA GLU A 50 0.41 5.37 -1.91
C GLU A 50 0.73 4.94 -3.35
N ASP A 51 0.00 3.94 -3.86
CA ASP A 51 -0.37 3.86 -5.28
C ASP A 51 -1.27 5.08 -5.62
N ARG A 52 -0.93 6.29 -5.17
CA ARG A 52 -1.46 7.53 -5.69
C ARG A 52 -0.79 7.68 -7.03
N GLN A 53 -1.44 7.11 -8.05
CA GLN A 53 -1.14 7.43 -9.43
C GLN A 53 -0.90 8.94 -9.52
N PRO A 54 0.25 9.39 -10.02
CA PRO A 54 0.48 10.81 -10.15
C PRO A 54 -0.58 11.38 -11.10
N ALA A 55 -1.13 12.54 -10.73
CA ALA A 55 -2.20 13.16 -11.50
C ALA A 55 -1.65 13.58 -12.86
N LYS A 56 -2.43 13.30 -13.92
CA LYS A 56 -2.11 13.75 -15.27
C LYS A 56 -2.96 14.97 -15.59
N THR A 57 -2.35 16.01 -16.12
CA THR A 57 -3.00 17.28 -16.46
C THR A 57 -2.85 17.59 -17.94
N CYS A 58 -3.90 18.16 -18.56
CA CYS A 58 -3.82 18.71 -19.90
C CYS A 58 -3.20 20.13 -19.88
N PRO A 59 -2.10 20.39 -20.61
CA PRO A 59 -1.46 21.71 -20.64
C PRO A 59 -2.28 22.79 -21.37
N THR A 60 -3.30 22.40 -22.14
CA THR A 60 -4.07 23.31 -22.99
C THR A 60 -5.39 23.74 -22.36
N CYS A 61 -6.14 22.82 -21.75
CA CYS A 61 -7.45 23.12 -21.13
C CYS A 61 -7.53 22.89 -19.62
N GLY A 62 -6.46 22.38 -18.98
CA GLY A 62 -6.41 22.18 -17.53
C GLY A 62 -7.20 20.98 -17.00
N PHE A 63 -7.59 20.05 -17.86
CA PHE A 63 -8.26 18.82 -17.45
C PHE A 63 -7.31 17.91 -16.65
N GLU A 64 -7.71 17.51 -15.44
CA GLU A 64 -6.94 16.63 -14.56
C GLU A 64 -7.61 15.25 -14.44
N THR A 65 -6.82 14.18 -14.50
CA THR A 65 -7.29 12.81 -14.23
C THR A 65 -6.20 11.93 -13.63
N ARG A 66 -6.62 10.92 -12.87
CA ARG A 66 -5.74 9.85 -12.35
C ARG A 66 -5.96 8.51 -13.05
N ALA A 67 -6.83 8.48 -14.06
CA ALA A 67 -7.16 7.28 -14.81
C ALA A 67 -5.95 6.81 -15.63
N ARG A 68 -5.57 5.52 -15.51
CA ARG A 68 -4.40 4.97 -16.22
C ARG A 68 -4.64 4.85 -17.73
N ASP A 69 -5.86 4.51 -18.10
CA ASP A 69 -6.34 4.27 -19.46
C ASP A 69 -6.49 5.55 -20.29
N VAL A 70 -6.59 6.71 -19.64
CA VAL A 70 -6.70 8.00 -20.31
C VAL A 70 -5.31 8.62 -20.45
N ASN A 71 -4.82 8.70 -21.70
CA ASN A 71 -3.54 9.34 -22.05
C ASN A 71 -3.71 10.62 -22.88
N TYR A 72 -4.89 10.83 -23.45
CA TYR A 72 -5.23 12.00 -24.26
C TYR A 72 -6.43 12.70 -23.63
N CYS A 73 -6.45 14.02 -23.74
CA CYS A 73 -7.55 14.81 -23.23
C CYS A 73 -8.80 14.65 -24.12
N PRO A 74 -9.98 14.34 -23.54
CA PRO A 74 -11.21 14.14 -24.30
C PRO A 74 -11.80 15.43 -24.92
N ARG A 75 -11.24 16.61 -24.61
CA ARG A 75 -11.73 17.90 -25.12
C ARG A 75 -10.95 18.40 -26.33
N ASP A 76 -9.63 18.34 -26.28
CA ASP A 76 -8.72 18.95 -27.26
C ASP A 76 -7.75 17.93 -27.89
N GLY A 77 -7.73 16.68 -27.41
CA GLY A 77 -6.87 15.61 -27.93
C GLY A 77 -5.39 15.74 -27.53
N ALA A 78 -5.02 16.72 -26.71
CA ALA A 78 -3.64 16.90 -26.27
C ALA A 78 -3.19 15.74 -25.36
N GLN A 79 -1.91 15.41 -25.40
CA GLN A 79 -1.33 14.38 -24.53
C GLN A 79 -1.31 14.89 -23.08
N LEU A 80 -1.81 14.08 -22.15
CA LEU A 80 -1.77 14.42 -20.74
C LEU A 80 -0.34 14.27 -20.22
N VAL A 81 0.15 15.26 -19.48
CA VAL A 81 1.46 15.25 -18.84
C VAL A 81 1.30 14.94 -17.36
N VAL A 82 2.24 14.19 -16.80
CA VAL A 82 2.30 13.92 -15.37
C VAL A 82 2.94 15.13 -14.70
N GLU A 83 2.23 15.74 -13.76
CA GLU A 83 2.76 16.85 -12.95
C GLU A 83 3.52 16.34 -11.72
#